data_AF-A0A397UQ82-F1
#
_entry.id   AF-A0A397UQ82-F1
#
_cell.length_a   1.000
_cell.length_b   1.000
_cell.length_c   1.000
_cell.angle_alpha   90.00
_cell.angle_beta   90.00
_cell.angle_gamma   90.00
#
_symmetry.space_group_name_H-M   'P 1'
#
loop_
_entity.id
_entity.type
_entity.pdbx_description
1 polymer ?
#
loop_
_entity_poly.entity_id
_entity_poly.type
_entity_poly.pdbx_seq_one_letter_code
_entity_poly.pdbx_strand_id
1 'polypeptide(L)'
;MKALQMVLTSKFFPLEPLPKPTPDFLANLKKKPFDRAAFYVLITLQAPNGGFPLSDTLANLFGFESQEQLLELYKKQCREDRILKINQTVWTTSMILWFLCFLLKDYRSEWGGIYERAEQFISKEINDLEIEEIVIATGRKGVRDRFDIGEPNSKIKRITRETITITHVRRILKCQHNSGLYPFTDDLVKSFGYESAEKLQTAFYEYRNSKCKSQKISQMNPQSGQNDSTLFLPLCCRRSKERMVQYI
;
A
#
# COMPACT_ATOMS: atom_id res chain seq x y z
N MET A 1 -37.56 -12.32 40.26
CA MET A 1 -36.66 -12.56 39.10
C MET A 1 -35.24 -12.21 39.51
N LYS A 2 -34.32 -13.19 39.59
CA LYS A 2 -32.88 -12.94 39.79
C LYS A 2 -32.20 -12.97 38.42
N ALA A 3 -31.54 -11.88 38.05
CA ALA A 3 -30.73 -11.82 36.84
C ALA A 3 -29.46 -12.66 37.04
N LEU A 4 -29.25 -13.64 36.14
CA LEU A 4 -27.99 -14.38 36.03
C LEU A 4 -26.98 -13.48 35.33
N GLN A 5 -26.06 -12.89 36.11
CA GLN A 5 -24.87 -12.22 35.57
C GLN A 5 -23.92 -13.31 35.03
N MET A 6 -23.91 -13.49 33.71
CA MET A 6 -22.97 -14.40 33.05
C MET A 6 -21.59 -13.73 33.00
N VAL A 7 -20.70 -14.11 33.93
CA VAL A 7 -19.30 -13.67 33.94
C VAL A 7 -18.53 -14.53 32.94
N LEU A 8 -18.27 -13.98 31.74
CA LEU A 8 -17.35 -14.58 30.78
C LEU A 8 -15.92 -14.40 31.31
N THR A 9 -15.31 -15.47 31.79
CA THR A 9 -13.88 -15.51 32.14
C THR A 9 -13.09 -15.93 30.91
N SER A 10 -12.59 -14.98 30.12
CA SER A 10 -11.62 -15.28 29.08
C SER A 10 -10.24 -15.47 29.71
N LYS A 11 -9.66 -16.66 29.53
CA LYS A 11 -8.25 -16.90 29.86
C LYS A 11 -7.41 -16.31 28.74
N PHE A 12 -6.79 -15.16 29.00
CA PHE A 12 -5.75 -14.62 28.12
C PHE A 12 -4.48 -15.44 28.33
N PHE A 13 -4.06 -16.18 27.30
CA PHE A 13 -2.74 -16.77 27.31
C PHE A 13 -1.72 -15.65 27.03
N PRO A 14 -0.68 -15.50 27.86
CA PRO A 14 0.39 -14.56 27.56
C PRO A 14 0.99 -14.96 26.21
N LEU A 15 1.14 -13.98 25.31
CA LEU A 15 1.87 -14.19 24.06
C LEU A 15 3.31 -14.54 24.44
N GLU A 16 3.78 -15.71 24.03
CA GLU A 16 5.17 -16.07 24.21
C GLU A 16 6.04 -15.03 23.47
N PRO A 17 7.10 -14.50 24.10
CA PRO A 17 8.00 -13.59 23.43
C PRO A 17 8.58 -14.27 22.19
N LEU A 18 8.70 -13.51 21.10
CA LEU A 18 9.31 -14.03 19.87
C LEU A 18 10.69 -14.61 20.19
N PRO A 19 11.02 -15.80 19.66
CA PRO A 19 12.35 -16.36 19.83
C PRO A 19 13.39 -15.38 19.30
N LYS A 20 14.54 -15.29 19.98
CA LYS A 20 15.64 -14.47 19.50
C LYS A 20 16.02 -14.90 18.07
N PRO A 21 16.46 -13.97 17.21
CA PRO A 21 16.97 -14.31 15.89
C PRO A 21 18.06 -15.38 16.02
N THR A 22 18.01 -16.36 15.13
CA THR A 22 19.07 -17.36 14.99
C THR A 22 19.88 -17.04 13.74
N PRO A 23 21.16 -17.44 13.65
CA PRO A 23 21.93 -17.28 12.42
C PRO A 23 21.21 -17.85 11.18
N ASP A 24 20.44 -18.91 11.38
CA ASP A 24 19.64 -19.59 10.36
C ASP A 24 18.20 -19.06 10.23
N PHE A 25 17.91 -17.84 10.69
CA PHE A 25 16.54 -17.29 10.74
C PHE A 25 15.74 -17.49 9.46
N LEU A 26 16.31 -17.13 8.29
CA LEU A 26 15.62 -17.27 7.01
C LEU A 26 15.40 -18.75 6.61
N ALA A 27 16.35 -19.63 6.93
CA ALA A 27 16.20 -21.06 6.68
C ALA A 27 15.13 -21.67 7.58
N ASN A 28 15.04 -21.23 8.83
CA ASN A 28 14.00 -21.60 9.77
C ASN A 28 12.63 -21.12 9.30
N LEU A 29 12.55 -19.90 8.77
CA LEU A 29 11.31 -19.35 8.23
C LEU A 29 10.80 -20.12 7.00
N LYS A 30 11.69 -20.62 6.14
CA LYS A 30 11.33 -21.49 5.01
C LYS A 30 10.73 -22.82 5.47
N LYS A 31 11.18 -23.36 6.62
CA LYS A 31 10.65 -24.59 7.21
C LYS A 31 9.35 -24.35 8.00
N LYS A 32 9.29 -23.22 8.71
CA LYS A 32 8.14 -22.80 9.53
C LYS A 32 7.88 -21.31 9.29
N PRO A 33 6.95 -20.95 8.38
CA PRO A 33 6.62 -19.56 8.10
C PRO A 33 5.96 -18.88 9.31
N PHE A 34 5.80 -17.57 9.25
CA PHE A 34 5.08 -16.82 10.27
C PHE A 34 3.68 -17.38 10.48
N ASP A 35 3.37 -17.70 11.73
CA ASP A 35 2.09 -18.26 12.13
C ASP A 35 1.19 -17.20 12.77
N ARG A 36 0.03 -17.62 13.25
CA ARG A 36 -0.95 -16.76 13.90
C ARG A 36 -0.39 -16.07 15.16
N ALA A 37 0.54 -16.70 15.87
CA ALA A 37 1.14 -16.09 17.05
C ALA A 37 2.02 -14.91 16.65
N ALA A 38 2.86 -15.07 15.62
CA ALA A 38 3.66 -13.98 15.07
C ALA A 38 2.79 -12.82 14.54
N PHE A 39 1.65 -13.14 13.91
CA PHE A 39 0.66 -12.14 13.53
C PHE A 39 0.13 -11.35 14.74
N TYR A 40 -0.29 -12.03 15.81
CA TYR A 40 -0.79 -11.35 17.01
C TYR A 40 0.26 -10.49 17.70
N VAL A 41 1.52 -10.96 17.76
CA VAL A 41 2.62 -10.13 18.25
C VAL A 41 2.74 -8.87 17.39
N LEU A 42 2.80 -8.99 16.06
CA LEU A 42 2.93 -7.84 15.16
C LEU A 42 1.82 -6.81 15.37
N ILE A 43 0.55 -7.21 15.42
CA ILE A 43 -0.54 -6.22 15.55
C ILE A 43 -0.55 -5.50 16.90
N THR A 44 -0.02 -6.12 17.96
CA THR A 44 0.12 -5.46 19.27
C THR A 44 1.24 -4.41 19.30
N LEU A 45 2.15 -4.42 18.31
CA LEU A 45 3.17 -3.39 18.17
C LEU A 45 2.65 -2.10 17.54
N GLN A 46 1.41 -2.08 17.02
CA GLN A 46 0.84 -0.85 16.46
C GLN A 46 0.49 0.13 17.58
N ALA A 47 1.08 1.32 17.53
CA ALA A 47 0.77 2.40 18.45
C ALA A 47 -0.65 2.97 18.19
N PRO A 48 -1.27 3.65 19.18
CA PRO A 48 -2.62 4.21 19.03
C PRO A 48 -2.79 5.20 17.86
N ASN A 49 -1.71 5.85 17.43
CA ASN A 49 -1.71 6.75 16.27
C ASN A 49 -1.68 6.01 14.91
N GLY A 50 -1.57 4.67 14.92
CA GLY A 50 -1.52 3.82 13.74
C GLY A 50 -0.10 3.43 13.29
N GLY A 51 0.94 4.12 13.77
CA GLY A 51 2.32 3.80 13.41
C GLY A 51 2.85 2.54 14.10
N PHE A 52 3.97 2.02 13.61
CA PHE A 52 4.73 0.94 14.23
C PHE A 52 6.09 1.48 14.73
N PRO A 53 6.19 1.91 15.99
CA PRO A 53 7.44 2.42 16.54
C PRO A 53 8.56 1.38 16.47
N LEU A 54 9.78 1.88 16.30
CA LEU A 54 10.97 1.04 16.35
C LEU A 54 11.09 0.36 17.71
N SER A 55 11.36 -0.95 17.71
CA SER A 55 11.52 -1.75 18.92
C SER A 55 12.33 -3.02 18.62
N ASP A 56 12.93 -3.62 19.65
CA ASP A 56 13.67 -4.87 19.51
C ASP A 56 12.77 -6.01 19.01
N THR A 57 11.51 -6.05 19.47
CA THR A 57 10.52 -7.01 18.99
C THR A 57 10.27 -6.86 17.49
N LEU A 58 10.20 -5.62 17.00
CA LEU A 58 10.06 -5.35 15.57
C LEU A 58 11.31 -5.77 14.78
N ALA A 59 12.51 -5.48 15.29
CA ALA A 59 13.76 -5.95 14.69
C ALA A 59 13.84 -7.49 14.63
N ASN A 60 13.40 -8.17 15.69
CA ASN A 60 13.36 -9.63 15.78
C ASN A 60 12.41 -10.25 14.75
N LEU A 61 11.28 -9.60 14.41
CA LEU A 61 10.39 -10.05 13.32
C LEU A 61 11.10 -10.05 11.96
N PHE A 62 12.11 -9.19 11.79
CA PHE A 62 12.97 -9.21 10.62
C PHE A 62 14.16 -10.14 10.79
N GLY A 63 14.39 -10.73 11.97
CA GLY A 63 15.55 -11.57 12.29
C GLY A 63 16.82 -10.77 12.54
N PHE A 64 16.68 -9.55 13.06
CA PHE A 64 17.80 -8.71 13.50
C PHE A 64 17.87 -8.67 15.02
N GLU A 65 19.09 -8.61 15.56
CA GLU A 65 19.32 -8.59 17.01
C GLU A 65 19.19 -7.18 17.61
N SER A 66 19.15 -6.15 16.75
CA SER A 66 19.10 -4.76 17.16
C SER A 66 18.25 -3.91 16.23
N GLN A 67 17.71 -2.82 16.80
CA GLN A 67 16.94 -1.82 16.07
C GLN A 67 17.76 -1.13 14.98
N GLU A 68 19.05 -0.92 15.23
CA GLU A 68 20.00 -0.29 14.32
C GLU A 68 20.12 -1.09 13.01
N GLN A 69 20.19 -2.42 13.09
CA GLN A 69 20.24 -3.28 11.91
C GLN A 69 18.97 -3.15 11.04
N LEU A 70 17.81 -3.02 11.68
CA LEU A 70 16.55 -2.78 10.95
C LEU A 70 16.54 -1.40 10.27
N LEU A 71 17.09 -0.37 10.91
CA LEU A 71 17.23 0.95 10.30
C LEU A 71 18.23 0.94 9.14
N GLU A 72 19.36 0.25 9.29
CA GLU A 72 20.36 0.12 8.22
C GLU A 72 19.82 -0.63 7.00
N LEU A 73 18.96 -1.64 7.20
CA LEU A 73 18.22 -2.27 6.10
C LEU A 73 17.41 -1.23 5.31
N TYR A 74 16.69 -0.34 5.99
CA TYR A 74 15.89 0.69 5.31
C TYR A 74 16.77 1.70 4.59
N LYS A 75 17.82 2.22 5.26
CA LYS A 75 18.75 3.20 4.69
C LYS A 75 19.44 2.68 3.44
N LYS A 76 19.87 1.41 3.42
CA LYS A 76 20.48 0.75 2.25
C LYS A 76 19.59 0.85 1.00
N GLN A 77 18.27 0.88 1.18
CA GLN A 77 17.30 0.94 0.08
C GLN A 77 16.86 2.38 -0.26
N CYS A 78 17.10 3.35 0.63
CA CYS A 78 16.69 4.73 0.48
C CYS A 78 17.77 5.54 -0.24
N ARG A 79 17.40 6.21 -1.35
CA ARG A 79 18.31 7.10 -2.10
C ARG A 79 17.97 8.58 -1.93
N GLU A 80 16.97 8.89 -1.11
CA GLU A 80 16.40 10.23 -0.96
C GLU A 80 16.70 10.76 0.44
N ASP A 81 17.59 11.76 0.51
CA ASP A 81 18.08 12.34 1.76
C ASP A 81 16.97 13.01 2.57
N ARG A 82 15.91 13.52 1.92
CA ARG A 82 14.75 14.09 2.62
C ARG A 82 14.08 13.05 3.53
N ILE A 83 14.03 11.79 3.10
CA ILE A 83 13.45 10.68 3.88
C ILE A 83 14.36 10.27 5.03
N LEU A 84 15.68 10.42 4.90
CA LEU A 84 16.60 10.09 6.00
C LEU A 84 16.47 11.02 7.21
N LYS A 85 15.76 12.15 7.05
CA LYS A 85 15.52 13.16 8.09
C LYS A 85 14.13 13.09 8.73
N ILE A 86 13.22 12.27 8.19
CA ILE A 86 11.87 12.12 8.77
C ILE A 86 11.87 11.13 9.94
N ASN A 87 10.75 11.11 10.66
CA ASN A 87 10.50 10.19 11.77
C ASN A 87 10.74 8.72 11.36
N GLN A 88 11.64 8.03 12.05
CA GLN A 88 11.97 6.62 11.76
C GLN A 88 10.77 5.66 11.91
N THR A 89 9.76 6.05 12.70
CA THR A 89 8.48 5.31 12.80
C THR A 89 7.80 5.20 11.43
N VAL A 90 7.98 6.19 10.54
CA VAL A 90 7.47 6.15 9.17
C VAL A 90 8.15 5.04 8.37
N TRP A 91 9.46 4.86 8.56
CA TRP A 91 10.24 3.83 7.86
C TRP A 91 9.78 2.44 8.27
N THR A 92 9.72 2.17 9.57
CA THR A 92 9.26 0.89 10.12
C THR A 92 7.80 0.60 9.75
N THR A 93 6.92 1.60 9.83
CA THR A 93 5.51 1.47 9.41
C THR A 93 5.42 1.08 7.93
N SER A 94 6.20 1.72 7.05
CA SER A 94 6.19 1.39 5.62
C SER A 94 6.67 -0.03 5.34
N MET A 95 7.68 -0.53 6.08
CA MET A 95 8.11 -1.92 5.98
C MET A 95 7.02 -2.88 6.47
N ILE A 96 6.30 -2.56 7.54
CA ILE A 96 5.24 -3.42 8.06
C ILE A 96 4.05 -3.53 7.11
N LEU A 97 3.67 -2.46 6.38
CA LEU A 97 2.64 -2.56 5.33
C LEU A 97 2.98 -3.68 4.34
N TRP A 98 4.24 -3.77 3.90
CA TRP A 98 4.67 -4.79 2.95
C TRP A 98 4.94 -6.14 3.61
N PHE A 99 5.35 -6.18 4.87
CA PHE A 99 5.43 -7.40 5.64
C PHE A 99 4.06 -8.09 5.72
N LEU A 100 3.00 -7.33 6.03
CA LEU A 100 1.62 -7.83 6.04
C LEU A 100 1.22 -8.40 4.68
N CYS A 101 1.47 -7.65 3.60
CA CYS A 101 1.11 -8.06 2.25
C CYS A 101 1.86 -9.30 1.75
N PHE A 102 3.15 -9.44 2.07
CA PHE A 102 3.96 -10.53 1.54
C PHE A 102 3.97 -11.77 2.44
N LEU A 103 4.12 -11.58 3.74
CA LEU A 103 4.39 -12.69 4.67
C LEU A 103 3.17 -13.12 5.47
N LEU A 104 2.15 -12.27 5.58
CA LEU A 104 0.91 -12.56 6.32
C LEU A 104 -0.33 -12.51 5.43
N LYS A 105 -0.17 -12.77 4.13
CA LYS A 105 -1.26 -12.77 3.14
C LYS A 105 -2.43 -13.70 3.52
N ASP A 106 -2.14 -14.81 4.21
CA ASP A 106 -3.15 -15.79 4.63
C ASP A 106 -4.06 -15.25 5.73
N TYR A 107 -3.64 -14.18 6.42
CA TYR A 107 -4.39 -13.49 7.48
C TYR A 107 -5.02 -12.17 6.99
N ARG A 108 -5.18 -11.98 5.67
CA ARG A 108 -5.65 -10.72 5.07
C ARG A 108 -6.97 -10.20 5.61
N SER A 109 -7.91 -11.09 5.92
CA SER A 109 -9.20 -10.71 6.53
C SER A 109 -9.04 -10.12 7.93
N GLU A 110 -7.92 -10.38 8.61
CA GLU A 110 -7.68 -9.97 9.99
C GLU A 110 -6.90 -8.64 10.06
N TRP A 111 -6.01 -8.36 9.12
CA TRP A 111 -5.13 -7.17 9.18
C TRP A 111 -5.60 -5.94 8.42
N GLY A 112 -6.74 -5.98 7.71
CA GLY A 112 -7.22 -4.84 6.91
C GLY A 112 -7.29 -3.52 7.68
N GLY A 113 -7.86 -3.53 8.89
CA GLY A 113 -7.94 -2.33 9.72
C GLY A 113 -6.60 -1.89 10.33
N ILE A 114 -5.66 -2.83 10.53
CA ILE A 114 -4.29 -2.52 10.95
C ILE A 114 -3.57 -1.75 9.84
N TYR A 115 -3.67 -2.27 8.62
CA TYR A 115 -3.09 -1.69 7.42
C TYR A 115 -3.62 -0.27 7.18
N GLU A 116 -4.94 -0.09 7.21
CA GLU A 116 -5.56 1.22 6.99
C GLU A 116 -5.03 2.29 7.96
N ARG A 117 -4.93 1.96 9.26
CA ARG A 117 -4.42 2.91 10.27
C ARG A 117 -2.94 3.24 10.06
N ALA A 118 -2.14 2.26 9.71
CA ALA A 118 -0.71 2.45 9.45
C ALA A 118 -0.47 3.36 8.23
N GLU A 119 -1.30 3.20 7.22
CA GLU A 119 -1.21 3.97 6.00
C GLU A 119 -1.76 5.40 6.19
N GLN A 120 -2.84 5.58 6.97
CA GLN A 120 -3.28 6.89 7.45
C GLN A 120 -2.22 7.60 8.30
N PHE A 121 -1.47 6.86 9.13
CA PHE A 121 -0.36 7.41 9.90
C PHE A 121 0.72 7.97 8.97
N ILE A 122 1.16 7.21 7.96
CA ILE A 122 2.16 7.68 6.99
C ILE A 122 1.67 8.94 6.27
N SER A 123 0.44 8.98 5.75
CA SER A 123 -0.09 10.17 5.07
C SER A 123 -0.24 11.39 5.97
N LYS A 124 -0.38 11.21 7.29
CA LYS A 124 -0.39 12.33 8.26
C LYS A 124 1.01 12.87 8.53
N GLU A 125 1.98 11.98 8.66
CA GLU A 125 3.39 12.35 8.90
C GLU A 125 4.04 12.95 7.64
N ILE A 126 3.60 12.53 6.45
CA ILE A 126 4.14 12.97 5.17
C ILE A 126 3.07 13.78 4.42
N ASN A 127 3.19 15.10 4.47
CA ASN A 127 2.32 16.01 3.71
C ASN A 127 2.84 16.28 2.27
N ASP A 128 3.49 15.28 1.66
CA ASP A 128 4.05 15.31 0.31
C ASP A 128 3.83 13.94 -0.35
N LEU A 129 3.04 13.91 -1.42
CA LEU A 129 2.67 12.67 -2.08
C LEU A 129 3.83 11.97 -2.78
N GLU A 130 4.80 12.72 -3.30
CA GLU A 130 5.97 12.15 -3.95
C GLU A 130 6.86 11.46 -2.91
N ILE A 131 7.09 12.12 -1.77
CA ILE A 131 7.82 11.53 -0.65
C ILE A 131 7.10 10.32 -0.08
N GLU A 132 5.77 10.39 0.06
CA GLU A 132 4.96 9.26 0.55
C GLU A 132 5.15 8.03 -0.36
N GLU A 133 5.07 8.22 -1.67
CA GLU A 133 5.28 7.15 -2.64
C GLU A 133 6.68 6.53 -2.54
N ILE A 134 7.73 7.37 -2.41
CA ILE A 134 9.11 6.90 -2.26
C ILE A 134 9.29 6.14 -0.94
N VAL A 135 8.69 6.59 0.17
CA VAL A 135 8.70 5.90 1.47
C VAL A 135 8.08 4.51 1.34
N ILE A 136 6.87 4.42 0.79
CA ILE A 136 6.17 3.15 0.61
C ILE A 136 6.97 2.22 -0.31
N ALA A 137 7.55 2.73 -1.38
CA ALA A 137 8.39 1.95 -2.29
C ALA A 137 9.70 1.48 -1.63
N THR A 138 10.31 2.30 -0.78
CA THR A 138 11.53 1.95 -0.04
C THR A 138 11.26 0.84 0.96
N GLY A 139 10.17 0.94 1.72
CA GLY A 139 9.72 -0.13 2.63
C GLY A 139 9.50 -1.46 1.88
N ARG A 140 8.89 -1.41 0.69
CA ARG A 140 8.71 -2.59 -0.18
C ARG A 140 10.03 -3.26 -0.53
N LYS A 141 11.01 -2.46 -0.97
CA LYS A 141 12.34 -2.95 -1.35
C LYS A 141 13.05 -3.57 -0.16
N GLY A 142 12.99 -2.94 1.01
CA GLY A 142 13.58 -3.46 2.25
C GLY A 142 13.04 -4.85 2.62
N VAL A 143 11.71 -5.03 2.58
CA VAL A 143 11.10 -6.34 2.88
C VAL A 143 11.47 -7.38 1.82
N ARG A 144 11.50 -7.01 0.53
CA ARG A 144 11.90 -7.94 -0.54
C ARG A 144 13.34 -8.39 -0.42
N ASP A 145 14.27 -7.45 -0.24
CA ASP A 145 15.70 -7.71 -0.05
C ASP A 145 15.91 -8.60 1.17
N ARG A 146 15.17 -8.34 2.27
CA ARG A 146 15.34 -9.11 3.49
C ARG A 146 14.85 -10.56 3.39
N PHE A 147 13.75 -10.80 2.70
CA PHE A 147 13.07 -12.10 2.69
C PHE A 147 13.22 -12.85 1.35
N ASP A 148 14.14 -12.43 0.48
CA ASP A 148 14.36 -12.99 -0.85
C ASP A 148 13.06 -13.13 -1.68
N ILE A 149 12.17 -12.13 -1.56
CA ILE A 149 10.88 -12.15 -2.28
C ILE A 149 11.11 -11.63 -3.69
N GLY A 150 10.97 -12.52 -4.68
CA GLY A 150 11.15 -12.21 -6.09
C GLY A 150 10.23 -11.09 -6.61
N GLU A 151 10.67 -10.43 -7.69
CA GLU A 151 9.81 -9.49 -8.40
C GLU A 151 8.68 -10.23 -9.14
N PRO A 152 7.48 -9.64 -9.23
CA PRO A 152 6.40 -10.21 -10.01
C PRO A 152 6.85 -10.34 -11.49
N ASN A 153 6.69 -11.53 -12.06
CA ASN A 153 7.04 -11.81 -13.46
C ASN A 153 6.38 -10.79 -14.41
N SER A 154 7.20 -9.97 -15.08
CA SER A 154 6.79 -8.88 -15.98
C SER A 154 5.91 -9.31 -17.17
N LYS A 155 5.79 -10.61 -17.43
CA LYS A 155 5.05 -11.19 -18.56
C LYS A 155 3.53 -11.19 -18.38
N ILE A 156 3.01 -11.00 -17.17
CA ILE A 156 1.58 -10.78 -16.95
C ILE A 156 1.43 -9.46 -16.21
N LYS A 157 1.34 -8.35 -16.97
CA LYS A 157 0.78 -7.09 -16.46
C LYS A 157 -0.73 -7.25 -16.22
N ARG A 158 -1.13 -8.17 -15.35
CA ARG A 158 -2.41 -8.00 -14.66
C ARG A 158 -2.16 -6.85 -13.71
N ILE A 159 -2.89 -5.75 -13.90
CA ILE A 159 -3.02 -4.69 -12.88
C ILE A 159 -3.86 -5.29 -11.73
N THR A 160 -3.42 -6.40 -11.17
CA THR A 160 -3.98 -7.03 -9.99
C THR A 160 -3.26 -6.38 -8.83
N ARG A 161 -3.93 -5.42 -8.18
CA ARG A 161 -3.82 -4.90 -6.79
C ARG A 161 -2.45 -4.68 -6.11
N GLU A 162 -1.39 -5.40 -6.46
CA GLU A 162 -0.04 -5.34 -5.91
C GLU A 162 0.76 -4.08 -6.31
N THR A 163 0.23 -3.27 -7.23
CA THR A 163 0.88 -2.05 -7.75
C THR A 163 0.07 -0.78 -7.52
N ILE A 164 -1.26 -0.86 -7.32
CA ILE A 164 -2.09 0.31 -7.02
C ILE A 164 -2.22 0.42 -5.51
N THR A 165 -1.43 1.33 -4.90
CA THR A 165 -1.58 1.69 -3.50
C THR A 165 -2.78 2.62 -3.30
N ILE A 166 -3.31 2.76 -2.09
CA ILE A 166 -4.35 3.78 -1.86
C ILE A 166 -3.80 5.18 -2.17
N THR A 167 -2.50 5.42 -2.02
CA THR A 167 -1.86 6.71 -2.36
C THR A 167 -2.06 7.01 -3.84
N HIS A 168 -1.91 6.02 -4.72
CA HIS A 168 -2.27 6.16 -6.15
C HIS A 168 -3.75 6.51 -6.32
N VAL A 169 -4.65 5.86 -5.57
CA VAL A 169 -6.08 6.16 -5.60
C VAL A 169 -6.35 7.59 -5.11
N ARG A 170 -5.75 8.03 -3.99
CA ARG A 170 -5.87 9.38 -3.45
C ARG A 170 -5.34 10.42 -4.44
N ARG A 171 -4.23 10.14 -5.12
CA ARG A 171 -3.64 11.01 -6.16
C ARG A 171 -4.59 11.16 -7.34
N ILE A 172 -5.16 10.07 -7.82
CA ILE A 172 -6.20 10.10 -8.86
C ILE A 172 -7.40 10.91 -8.37
N LEU A 173 -7.95 10.61 -7.19
CA LEU A 173 -9.10 11.32 -6.60
C LEU A 173 -8.85 12.83 -6.43
N LYS A 174 -7.63 13.27 -6.11
CA LYS A 174 -7.27 14.69 -6.06
C LYS A 174 -7.34 15.38 -7.41
N CYS A 175 -7.16 14.64 -8.50
CA CYS A 175 -7.32 15.16 -9.86
C CYS A 175 -8.79 15.28 -10.28
N GLN A 176 -9.75 14.85 -9.43
CA GLN A 176 -11.17 14.96 -9.74
C GLN A 176 -11.65 16.40 -9.59
N HIS A 177 -12.20 16.94 -10.68
CA HIS A 177 -12.90 18.23 -10.68
C HIS A 177 -14.24 18.12 -9.93
N ASN A 178 -14.77 19.24 -9.44
CA ASN A 178 -16.04 19.29 -8.68
C ASN A 178 -17.25 18.73 -9.44
N SER A 179 -17.20 18.70 -10.78
CA SER A 179 -18.22 18.06 -11.63
C SER A 179 -18.14 16.52 -11.65
N GLY A 180 -17.15 15.94 -10.98
CA GLY A 180 -16.85 14.51 -10.98
C GLY A 180 -15.94 14.07 -12.13
N LEU A 181 -15.52 14.98 -13.02
CA LEU A 181 -14.66 14.72 -14.17
C LEU A 181 -13.18 14.60 -13.78
N TYR A 182 -12.43 13.81 -14.54
CA TYR A 182 -10.97 13.70 -14.42
C TYR A 182 -10.32 14.30 -15.67
N PRO A 183 -9.97 15.60 -15.66
CA PRO A 183 -9.21 16.18 -16.76
C PRO A 183 -7.83 15.53 -16.88
N PHE A 184 -7.32 15.41 -18.11
CA PHE A 184 -5.97 14.91 -18.38
C PHE A 184 -4.90 15.96 -18.00
N THR A 185 -4.81 16.28 -16.71
CA THR A 185 -3.76 17.15 -16.17
C THR A 185 -2.41 16.43 -16.17
N ASP A 186 -1.32 17.19 -16.19
CA ASP A 186 0.05 16.63 -16.12
C ASP A 186 0.22 15.68 -14.93
N ASP A 187 -0.38 15.99 -13.79
CA ASP A 187 -0.33 15.14 -12.60
C ASP A 187 -1.04 13.80 -12.79
N LEU A 188 -2.22 13.81 -13.43
CA LEU A 188 -2.95 12.59 -13.75
C LEU A 188 -2.21 11.76 -14.80
N VAL A 189 -1.68 12.43 -15.83
CA VAL A 189 -0.89 11.83 -16.91
C VAL A 189 0.34 11.11 -16.37
N LYS A 190 1.11 11.79 -15.51
CA LYS A 190 2.27 11.20 -14.81
C LYS A 190 1.86 10.04 -13.92
N SER A 191 0.71 10.12 -13.23
CA SER A 191 0.21 9.04 -12.37
C SER A 191 -0.09 7.75 -13.12
N PHE A 192 -0.40 7.83 -14.43
CA PHE A 192 -0.57 6.66 -15.29
C PHE A 192 0.72 6.23 -16.01
N GLY A 193 1.84 6.93 -15.79
CA GLY A 193 3.13 6.62 -16.42
C GLY A 193 3.23 7.05 -17.89
N TYR A 194 2.47 8.08 -18.28
CA TYR A 194 2.53 8.63 -19.63
C TYR A 194 3.30 9.95 -19.66
N GLU A 195 3.91 10.25 -20.80
CA GLU A 195 4.70 11.47 -21.00
C GLU A 195 3.85 12.67 -21.40
N SER A 196 2.63 12.44 -21.91
CA SER A 196 1.71 13.52 -22.29
C SER A 196 0.24 13.10 -22.20
N ALA A 197 -0.63 14.11 -22.11
CA ALA A 197 -2.08 13.94 -22.14
C ALA A 197 -2.54 13.25 -23.44
N GLU A 198 -1.95 13.57 -24.59
CA GLU A 198 -2.37 12.94 -25.86
C GLU A 198 -2.03 11.45 -25.89
N LYS A 199 -0.88 11.04 -25.34
CA LYS A 199 -0.49 9.62 -25.27
C LYS A 199 -1.44 8.85 -24.36
N LEU A 200 -1.76 9.40 -23.19
CA LEU A 200 -2.71 8.77 -22.27
C LEU A 200 -4.11 8.69 -22.89
N GLN A 201 -4.57 9.76 -23.52
CA GLN A 201 -5.88 9.82 -24.17
C GLN A 201 -5.98 8.80 -25.31
N THR A 202 -4.95 8.71 -26.16
CA THR A 202 -4.86 7.71 -27.24
C THR A 202 -4.95 6.30 -26.67
N ALA A 203 -4.17 5.97 -25.65
CA ALA A 203 -4.18 4.65 -25.01
C ALA A 203 -5.55 4.30 -24.42
N PHE A 204 -6.25 5.27 -23.80
CA PHE A 204 -7.61 5.08 -23.30
C PHE A 204 -8.60 4.79 -24.42
N TYR A 205 -8.54 5.54 -25.53
CA TYR A 205 -9.41 5.31 -26.69
C TYR A 205 -9.14 3.96 -27.35
N GLU A 206 -7.88 3.59 -27.55
CA GLU A 206 -7.49 2.28 -28.07
C GLU A 206 -8.02 1.15 -27.20
N TYR A 207 -7.82 1.24 -25.87
CA TYR A 207 -8.34 0.26 -24.93
C TYR A 207 -9.87 0.17 -25.01
N ARG A 208 -10.59 1.30 -24.97
CA ARG A 208 -12.05 1.33 -25.07
C ARG A 208 -12.54 0.73 -26.38
N ASN A 209 -11.93 1.11 -27.50
CA ASN A 209 -12.29 0.61 -28.83
C ASN A 209 -11.96 -0.87 -28.99
N SER A 210 -10.96 -1.40 -28.27
CA SER A 210 -10.64 -2.84 -28.23
C SER A 210 -11.65 -3.65 -27.42
N LYS A 211 -12.35 -3.02 -26.46
CA LYS A 211 -13.25 -3.69 -25.49
C LYS A 211 -14.74 -3.45 -25.75
N CYS A 212 -15.11 -2.35 -26.41
CA CYS A 212 -16.49 -2.04 -26.77
C CYS A 212 -16.77 -2.45 -28.21
N LYS A 213 -17.80 -3.30 -28.42
CA LYS A 213 -18.33 -3.65 -29.75
C LYS A 213 -19.20 -2.54 -30.38
N SER A 214 -19.38 -1.41 -29.67
CA SER A 214 -20.18 -0.27 -30.10
C SER A 214 -19.34 0.74 -30.89
N GLN A 215 -19.99 1.51 -31.78
CA GLN A 215 -19.43 2.49 -32.72
C GLN A 215 -18.14 3.18 -32.23
N LYS A 216 -17.07 3.06 -33.03
CA LYS A 216 -15.75 3.67 -32.79
C LYS A 216 -15.90 5.20 -32.71
N ILE A 217 -15.35 5.80 -31.66
CA ILE A 217 -15.22 7.25 -31.56
C ILE A 217 -13.92 7.63 -32.28
N SER A 218 -14.00 8.52 -33.28
CA SER A 218 -12.85 9.11 -33.96
C SER A 218 -12.11 10.08 -33.03
N GLN A 219 -10.78 10.13 -33.14
CA GLN A 219 -9.93 11.10 -32.44
C GLN A 219 -10.42 12.52 -32.77
N MET A 220 -10.71 13.34 -31.75
CA MET A 220 -10.93 14.78 -31.96
C MET A 220 -9.57 15.47 -32.04
N ASN A 221 -9.35 16.16 -33.16
CA ASN A 221 -8.16 16.97 -33.43
C ASN A 221 -8.03 18.09 -32.38
N PRO A 222 -6.83 18.36 -31.82
CA PRO A 222 -6.61 19.47 -30.88
C PRO A 222 -6.68 20.89 -31.49
N GLN A 223 -7.07 21.06 -32.75
CA GLN A 223 -6.87 22.32 -33.49
C GLN A 223 -8.09 23.23 -33.66
N SER A 224 -9.24 22.96 -33.05
CA SER A 224 -10.31 23.96 -32.99
C SER A 224 -10.29 24.66 -31.63
N GLY A 225 -9.97 25.96 -31.63
CA GLY A 225 -10.10 26.87 -30.49
C GLY A 225 -11.54 27.09 -30.04
N GLN A 226 -12.22 26.00 -29.66
CA GLN A 226 -13.49 25.99 -28.96
C GLN A 226 -13.27 25.28 -27.63
N ASN A 227 -13.49 26.05 -26.55
CA ASN A 227 -13.53 25.60 -25.17
C ASN A 227 -14.69 24.63 -24.94
N ASP A 228 -14.59 23.41 -25.48
CA ASP A 228 -15.52 22.33 -25.19
C ASP A 228 -14.73 21.17 -24.58
N SER A 229 -14.32 21.37 -23.33
CA SER A 229 -13.70 20.40 -22.41
C SER A 229 -14.69 19.29 -21.99
N THR A 230 -15.62 18.93 -22.86
CA THR A 230 -16.80 18.14 -22.53
C THR A 230 -16.56 16.67 -22.89
N LEU A 231 -15.72 16.01 -22.10
CA LEU A 231 -15.57 14.55 -22.17
C LEU A 231 -16.15 13.90 -20.91
N PHE A 232 -17.36 13.37 -21.08
CA PHE A 232 -17.96 12.42 -20.15
C PHE A 232 -17.05 11.19 -20.04
N LEU A 233 -16.46 10.98 -18.88
CA LEU A 233 -16.25 9.64 -18.35
C LEU A 233 -17.59 9.22 -17.72
N PRO A 234 -18.48 8.49 -18.41
CA PRO A 234 -19.43 7.68 -17.69
C PRO A 234 -18.59 6.55 -17.07
N LEU A 235 -17.97 6.83 -15.92
CA LEU A 235 -17.75 5.77 -14.97
C LEU A 235 -19.14 5.22 -14.70
N CYS A 236 -19.48 4.10 -15.35
CA CYS A 236 -20.53 3.19 -14.92
C CYS A 236 -20.12 2.68 -13.52
N CYS A 237 -20.18 3.55 -12.54
CA CYS A 237 -19.86 3.29 -11.15
C CYS A 237 -20.66 4.26 -10.29
N ARG A 238 -21.99 4.21 -10.43
CA ARG A 238 -22.95 4.90 -9.55
C ARG A 238 -22.98 4.32 -8.11
N ARG A 239 -21.92 3.64 -7.69
CA ARG A 239 -21.71 3.08 -6.34
C ARG A 239 -20.21 3.08 -5.99
N SER A 240 -19.53 4.23 -6.07
CA SER A 240 -18.09 4.32 -5.76
C SER A 240 -17.73 4.88 -4.38
N LYS A 241 -18.70 5.25 -3.53
CA LYS A 241 -18.40 5.68 -2.15
C LYS A 241 -18.29 4.54 -1.14
N GLU A 242 -18.98 3.41 -1.35
CA GLU A 242 -19.00 2.29 -0.38
C GLU A 242 -18.26 1.04 -0.82
N ARG A 243 -17.92 0.88 -2.11
CA ARG A 243 -17.30 -0.36 -2.62
C ARG A 243 -15.78 -0.33 -2.81
N MET A 244 -15.14 0.86 -2.81
CA MET A 244 -13.68 0.91 -2.96
C MET A 244 -12.92 0.41 -1.71
N VAL A 245 -13.56 0.45 -0.54
CA VAL A 245 -13.01 -0.09 0.71
C VAL A 245 -13.04 -1.63 0.74
N GLN A 246 -13.93 -2.27 -0.03
CA GLN A 246 -14.08 -3.74 -0.02
C GLN A 246 -13.01 -4.49 -0.85
N TYR A 247 -12.11 -3.78 -1.53
CA TYR A 247 -11.22 -4.37 -2.52
C TYR A 247 -9.74 -4.00 -2.38
N ILE A 248 -9.36 -3.32 -1.29
CA ILE A 248 -7.97 -3.13 -0.85
C ILE A 248 -7.54 -4.31 0.01
#